data_AF-A0A480BU50-F1
#
_entry.id   AF-A0A480BU50-F1
#
_cell.length_a   1.000
_cell.length_b   1.000
_cell.length_c   1.000
_cell.angle_alpha   90.00
_cell.angle_beta   90.00
_cell.angle_gamma   90.00
#
_symmetry.space_group_name_H-M   'P 1'
#
loop_
_entity.id
_entity.type
_entity.pdbx_description
1 polymer ?
#
loop_
_entity_poly.entity_id
_entity_poly.type
_entity_poly.pdbx_seq_one_letter_code
_entity_poly.pdbx_strand_id
1 'polypeptide(L)' 'IVGQLVFAGARDVPVHDLSPWLDLRVPPAPQKHALLAAQTHRRFIKTHLPVFALVFSPRAK' A
#
# COMPACT_ATOMS: atom_id res chain seq x y z
N ILE A 1 3.03 3.32 -11.24
CA ILE A 1 3.90 2.20 -11.69
C ILE A 1 3.56 0.91 -10.94
N VAL A 2 3.74 0.81 -9.62
CA VAL A 2 3.50 -0.44 -8.87
C VAL A 2 2.10 -1.04 -9.11
N GLY A 3 1.03 -0.24 -9.04
CA GLY A 3 -0.32 -0.72 -9.33
C GLY A 3 -0.47 -1.33 -10.73
N GLN A 4 0.17 -0.73 -11.74
CA GLN A 4 0.13 -1.26 -13.11
C GLN A 4 0.85 -2.61 -13.25
N LEU A 5 1.90 -2.86 -12.45
CA LEU A 5 2.56 -4.17 -12.39
C LEU A 5 1.67 -5.21 -11.68
N VAL A 6 0.97 -4.82 -10.63
CA VAL A 6 0.06 -5.72 -9.88
C VAL A 6 -1.16 -6.11 -10.71
N PHE A 7 -1.67 -5.20 -11.54
CA PHE A 7 -2.90 -5.40 -12.33
C PHE A 7 -2.66 -5.50 -13.83
N ALA A 8 -1.47 -5.94 -14.25
CA ALA A 8 -1.13 -6.26 -15.65
C ALA A 8 -1.55 -5.19 -16.69
N GLY A 9 -1.33 -3.90 -16.38
CA GLY A 9 -1.63 -2.82 -17.32
C GLY A 9 -3.11 -2.41 -17.39
N ALA A 10 -3.97 -2.87 -16.47
CA ALA A 10 -5.37 -2.48 -16.45
C ALA A 10 -5.55 -0.96 -16.36
N ARG A 11 -6.41 -0.40 -17.20
CA ARG A 11 -6.56 1.05 -17.38
C ARG A 11 -7.30 1.72 -16.21
N ASP A 12 -8.28 1.02 -15.63
CA ASP A 12 -9.22 1.60 -14.67
C ASP A 12 -8.98 1.12 -13.24
N VAL A 13 -7.70 1.07 -12.83
CA VAL A 13 -7.33 0.70 -11.46
C VAL A 13 -7.50 1.91 -10.54
N PRO A 14 -8.32 1.85 -9.47
CA PRO A 14 -8.50 2.94 -8.52
C PRO A 14 -7.32 3.02 -7.55
N VAL A 15 -6.14 3.41 -8.06
CA VAL A 15 -4.86 3.36 -7.32
C VAL A 15 -4.91 4.14 -6.00
N HIS A 16 -5.66 5.23 -5.95
CA HIS A 16 -5.81 6.04 -4.72
C HIS A 16 -6.47 5.27 -3.58
N ASP A 17 -7.45 4.42 -3.89
CA ASP A 17 -8.17 3.62 -2.90
C ASP A 17 -7.36 2.37 -2.51
N LEU A 18 -6.60 1.82 -3.46
CA LEU A 18 -5.82 0.60 -3.27
C LEU A 18 -4.45 0.82 -2.62
N SER A 19 -3.90 2.03 -2.69
CA SER A 19 -2.58 2.37 -2.16
C SER A 19 -2.64 3.44 -1.08
N PRO A 20 -3.20 3.15 0.11
CA PRO A 20 -3.31 4.13 1.18
C PRO A 20 -1.93 4.64 1.60
N TRP A 21 -1.89 5.92 1.97
CA TRP A 21 -0.67 6.58 2.46
C TRP A 21 -0.49 6.30 3.96
N LEU A 22 0.44 5.42 4.30
CA LEU A 22 0.49 4.81 5.64
C LEU A 22 1.00 5.73 6.74
N ASP A 23 1.93 6.63 6.45
CA ASP A 23 2.50 7.62 7.38
C ASP A 23 1.71 8.94 7.43
N LEU A 24 0.73 9.16 6.54
CA LEU A 24 -0.17 10.30 6.64
C LEU A 24 -1.10 10.15 7.86
N ARG A 25 -1.21 11.15 8.73
CA ARG A 25 -2.02 11.02 9.96
C ARG A 25 -3.53 10.90 9.73
N VAL A 26 -4.04 11.34 8.57
CA VAL A 26 -5.46 11.37 8.24
C VAL A 26 -5.69 10.59 6.93
N PRO A 27 -6.64 9.64 6.88
CA PRO A 27 -7.39 9.11 8.01
C PRO A 27 -6.49 8.38 9.03
N PRO A 28 -6.96 8.17 10.27
CA PRO A 28 -6.19 7.49 11.31
C PRO A 28 -5.71 6.10 10.88
N ALA A 29 -4.61 5.65 11.47
CA ALA A 29 -3.96 4.38 11.12
C ALA A 29 -4.93 3.17 11.09
N PRO A 30 -5.82 2.96 12.09
CA PRO A 30 -6.73 1.81 12.08
C PRO A 30 -7.62 1.72 10.83
N GLN A 31 -8.08 2.86 10.30
CA GLN A 31 -8.90 2.88 9.10
C GLN A 31 -8.12 2.41 7.88
N LYS A 32 -6.88 2.88 7.73
CA LYS A 32 -6.00 2.44 6.63
C LYS A 32 -5.60 0.98 6.78
N HIS A 33 -5.39 0.50 8.01
CA HIS A 33 -5.12 -0.91 8.27
C HIS A 33 -6.32 -1.79 7.90
N ALA A 34 -7.55 -1.36 8.20
CA ALA A 34 -8.75 -2.08 7.79
C ALA A 34 -8.89 -2.15 6.26
N LEU A 35 -8.63 -1.04 5.56
CA LEU A 35 -8.61 -1.01 4.08
C LEU A 35 -7.60 -2.00 3.52
N LEU A 36 -6.38 -2.02 4.06
CA LEU A 36 -5.33 -2.96 3.64
C LEU A 36 -5.69 -4.42 3.96
N ALA A 37 -6.30 -4.68 5.12
CA ALA A 37 -6.69 -6.02 5.52
C ALA A 37 -7.79 -6.61 4.60
N ALA A 38 -8.70 -5.75 4.11
CA ALA A 38 -9.78 -6.14 3.20
C ALA A 38 -9.30 -6.46 1.77
N GLN A 39 -8.10 -6.03 1.37
CA GLN A 39 -7.55 -6.29 0.04
C GLN A 39 -7.20 -7.78 -0.15
N THR A 40 -7.69 -8.36 -1.25
CA THR A 40 -7.46 -9.75 -1.68
C THR A 40 -6.34 -9.91 -2.71
N HIS A 41 -5.92 -8.82 -3.35
CA HIS A 41 -4.78 -8.79 -4.27
C HIS A 41 -3.45 -8.57 -3.54
N ARG A 42 -2.33 -8.62 -4.27
CA ARG A 42 -1.02 -8.24 -3.73
C ARG A 42 -1.05 -6.77 -3.31
N ARG A 43 -0.85 -6.51 -2.01
CA ARG A 43 -0.97 -5.18 -1.41
C ARG A 43 0.24 -4.33 -1.74
N PHE A 44 0.01 -3.03 -1.88
CA PHE A 44 1.04 -2.01 -2.05
C PHE A 44 0.58 -0.74 -1.33
N ILE A 45 1.53 0.07 -0.87
CA ILE A 45 1.25 1.26 -0.06
C ILE A 45 2.09 2.44 -0.55
N LYS A 46 1.68 3.65 -0.16
CA LYS A 46 2.53 4.84 -0.23
C LYS A 46 3.12 5.12 1.16
N THR A 47 4.42 5.43 1.20
CA THR A 47 5.07 5.94 2.41
C THR A 47 6.18 6.94 2.09
N HIS A 48 6.38 7.94 2.95
CA HIS A 48 7.59 8.77 2.95
C HIS A 48 8.51 8.47 4.14
N LEU A 49 8.24 7.40 4.89
CA LEU A 49 9.14 7.01 5.95
C LEU A 49 10.53 6.71 5.36
N PRO A 50 11.59 7.20 6.00
CA PRO A 50 12.95 6.82 5.64
C PRO A 50 13.14 5.30 5.80
N VAL A 51 13.99 4.70 4.97
CA VAL A 51 14.15 3.24 4.86
C VAL A 51 14.45 2.56 6.21
N PHE A 52 15.21 3.23 7.09
CA PHE A 52 15.58 2.70 8.40
C PHE A 52 14.42 2.63 9.42
N ALA A 53 13.25 3.20 9.08
CA ALA A 53 12.04 3.18 9.89
C ALA A 53 11.06 2.11 9.39
N LEU A 54 11.40 1.42 8.29
CA LEU A 54 10.62 0.30 7.78
C LEU A 54 11.09 -1.00 8.42
N VAL A 55 10.14 -1.80 8.89
CA VAL A 55 10.41 -3.16 9.36
C VAL A 55 10.41 -4.09 8.15
N PHE A 56 11.60 -4.54 7.74
CA PHE A 56 11.74 -5.48 6.64
C PHE A 56 11.40 -6.90 7.11
N SER A 57 10.55 -7.58 6.34
CA SER A 57 10.30 -9.01 6.52
C SER A 57 11.57 -9.79 6.17
N PRO A 58 12.02 -10.75 7.00
CA PRO A 58 13.13 -11.65 6.64
C PRO A 58 12.88 -12.49 5.38
N ARG A 59 11.62 -12.56 4.92
CA ARG A 59 11.21 -13.25 3.69
C ARG A 59 11.20 -12.35 2.45
N ALA A 60 11.45 -11.05 2.59
CA ALA A 60 11.55 -10.16 1.45
C ALA A 60 12.80 -10.55 0.63
N LYS A 61 12.61 -10.81 -0.66
CA LYS A 61 13.66 -11.09 -1.64
C LYS A 61 13.81 -9.91 -2.58
#